data_AF-A0A139SXN7-F1
#
_entry.id   AF-A0A139SXN7-F1
#
_cell.length_a   1.000
_cell.length_b   1.000
_cell.length_c   1.000
_cell.angle_alpha   90.00
_cell.angle_beta   90.00
_cell.angle_gamma   90.00
#
_symmetry.space_group_name_H-M   'P 1'
#
loop_
_entity.id
_entity.type
_entity.pdbx_description
1 polymer ?
#
loop_
_entity_poly.entity_id
_entity_poly.type
_entity_poly.pdbx_seq_one_letter_code
_entity_poly.pdbx_strand_id
1 'polypeptide(L)'
;MRMIPPALQTHLDGSVTTTALLLQVTLESGEHYGITSHDQPITYDGLTYRIGFDPSVIASASDLSVDNGEARALLTALINQNQLLNGHLDNAHWKLYLINWQQPDNDNALLLDAGDIGEVKIKDDSEYRAELLSYAMRLKQNLGTSWSRTCRATFGTPAKGQNGCGASAPFTSGTVIAVDSSDPFRVFQGTINTAAYSIGRVVWTGGDNKGSRAHKIEAANPSTVALFEAMRFPIKIGDTFNIRKDCNKSPADCIQYKNFVNYKGEPFIPTGDGLESMTPSAQVFGGLSGSSIQP
;
A
#
# COMPACT_ATOMS: atom_id res chain seq x y z
N MET A 1 -19.98 4.21 24.58
CA MET A 1 -19.16 3.90 25.77
C MET A 1 -18.22 2.78 25.41
N ARG A 2 -16.93 2.90 25.77
CA ARG A 2 -15.95 1.81 25.65
C ARG A 2 -16.14 0.84 26.82
N MET A 3 -16.00 -0.46 26.57
CA MET A 3 -16.03 -1.48 27.62
C MET A 3 -14.63 -1.56 28.25
N ILE A 4 -14.51 -1.14 29.50
CA ILE A 4 -13.25 -1.18 30.26
C ILE A 4 -13.21 -2.50 31.05
N PRO A 5 -12.14 -3.30 30.93
CA PRO A 5 -11.99 -4.50 31.76
C PRO A 5 -12.13 -4.20 33.26
N PRO A 6 -12.80 -5.04 34.06
CA PRO A 6 -13.04 -4.76 35.48
C PRO A 6 -11.78 -4.51 36.31
N ALA A 7 -10.70 -5.25 36.05
CA ALA A 7 -9.43 -5.07 36.77
C ALA A 7 -8.80 -3.70 36.45
N LEU A 8 -8.75 -3.33 35.16
CA LEU A 8 -8.30 -2.00 34.74
C LEU A 8 -9.19 -0.88 35.30
N GLN A 9 -10.52 -1.05 35.29
CA GLN A 9 -11.44 -0.05 35.87
C GLN A 9 -11.15 0.17 37.35
N THR A 10 -10.99 -0.91 38.12
CA THR A 10 -10.65 -0.85 39.55
C THR A 10 -9.33 -0.11 39.77
N HIS A 11 -8.33 -0.32 38.91
CA HIS A 11 -7.05 0.38 38.97
C HIS A 11 -7.18 1.88 38.64
N LEU A 12 -7.97 2.21 37.61
CA LEU A 12 -8.24 3.60 37.21
C LEU A 12 -9.01 4.40 38.26
N ASP A 13 -9.87 3.74 39.05
CA ASP A 13 -10.62 4.36 40.16
C ASP A 13 -9.75 4.58 41.41
N GLY A 14 -8.51 4.07 41.41
CA GLY A 14 -7.53 4.28 42.48
C GLY A 14 -6.96 5.71 42.51
N SER A 15 -6.38 6.08 43.65
CA SER A 15 -5.75 7.41 43.82
C SER A 15 -4.39 7.55 43.14
N VAL A 16 -3.75 6.43 42.81
CA VAL A 16 -2.46 6.36 42.12
C VAL A 16 -2.57 5.32 41.03
N THR A 17 -2.27 5.72 39.79
CA THR A 17 -2.31 4.84 38.63
C THR A 17 -0.90 4.58 38.11
N THR A 18 -0.72 3.37 37.59
CA THR A 18 0.51 2.90 36.94
C THR A 18 0.21 2.57 35.50
N THR A 19 -0.40 3.52 34.79
CA THR A 19 -0.80 3.33 33.40
C THR A 19 0.29 3.82 32.44
N ALA A 20 0.39 3.16 31.29
CA ALA A 20 1.22 3.56 30.17
C ALA A 20 0.45 3.37 28.86
N LEU A 21 0.89 4.06 27.82
CA LEU A 21 0.38 3.86 26.47
C LEU A 21 1.34 2.95 25.69
N LEU A 22 0.75 2.03 24.94
CA LEU A 22 1.44 1.16 24.00
C LEU A 22 0.92 1.45 22.59
N LEU A 23 1.81 1.85 21.68
CA LEU A 23 1.50 1.95 20.26
C LEU A 23 2.09 0.75 19.54
N GLN A 24 1.22 -0.08 18.98
CA GLN A 24 1.60 -1.18 18.09
C GLN A 24 1.42 -0.73 16.65
N VAL A 25 2.43 -0.93 15.83
CA VAL A 25 2.39 -0.77 14.37
C VAL A 25 2.54 -2.13 13.72
N THR A 26 1.68 -2.45 12.77
CA THR A 26 1.70 -3.68 11.98
C THR A 26 1.94 -3.31 10.53
N LEU A 27 3.04 -3.78 9.96
CA LEU A 27 3.37 -3.49 8.56
C LEU A 27 2.53 -4.32 7.60
N GLU A 28 2.54 -3.94 6.33
CA GLU A 28 1.92 -4.73 5.25
C GLU A 28 2.51 -6.15 5.16
N SER A 29 3.78 -6.34 5.55
CA SER A 29 4.41 -7.66 5.64
C SER A 29 3.83 -8.57 6.74
N GLY A 30 3.07 -8.01 7.67
CA GLY A 30 2.58 -8.67 8.88
C GLY A 30 3.51 -8.56 10.09
N GLU A 31 4.68 -7.94 9.95
CA GLU A 31 5.59 -7.72 11.08
C GLU A 31 5.04 -6.66 12.04
N HIS A 32 5.23 -6.88 13.36
CA HIS A 32 4.74 -6.00 14.42
C HIS A 32 5.88 -5.27 15.12
N TYR A 33 5.66 -3.98 15.40
CA TYR A 33 6.58 -3.09 16.08
C TYR A 33 5.83 -2.40 17.23
N GLY A 34 6.45 -2.34 18.41
CA GLY A 34 5.83 -1.76 19.59
C GLY A 34 6.67 -0.63 20.16
N ILE A 35 6.04 0.50 20.47
CA ILE A 35 6.64 1.58 21.26
C ILE A 35 5.76 1.95 22.45
N THR A 36 6.36 2.39 23.54
CA THR A 36 5.68 2.74 24.79
C THR A 36 6.05 4.13 25.29
N SER A 37 5.07 4.78 25.95
CA SER A 37 5.28 6.04 26.68
C SER A 37 5.94 5.83 28.05
N HIS A 38 6.11 4.58 28.49
CA HIS A 38 6.83 4.26 29.71
C HIS A 38 8.34 4.42 29.51
N ASP A 39 9.07 4.64 30.59
CA ASP A 39 10.53 4.80 30.60
C ASP A 39 11.28 3.45 30.58
N GLN A 40 10.54 2.33 30.62
CA GLN A 40 11.08 0.99 30.47
C GLN A 40 10.30 0.18 29.41
N PRO A 41 10.95 -0.79 28.73
CA PRO A 41 10.25 -1.68 27.83
C PRO A 41 9.16 -2.49 28.53
N ILE A 42 8.01 -2.64 27.89
CA ILE A 42 6.88 -3.43 28.38
C ILE A 42 6.63 -4.58 27.41
N THR A 43 6.44 -5.80 27.90
CA THR A 43 6.01 -6.93 27.07
C THR A 43 4.52 -7.17 27.27
N TYR A 44 3.77 -7.18 26.18
CA TYR A 44 2.32 -7.40 26.16
C TYR A 44 1.94 -8.18 24.90
N ASP A 45 1.08 -9.19 25.05
CA ASP A 45 0.58 -10.04 23.95
C ASP A 45 1.69 -10.62 23.04
N GLY A 46 2.81 -11.03 23.64
CA GLY A 46 3.96 -11.59 22.92
C GLY A 46 4.84 -10.56 22.18
N LEU A 47 4.52 -9.26 22.24
CA LEU A 47 5.30 -8.18 21.65
C LEU A 47 5.99 -7.35 22.74
N THR A 48 7.27 -7.03 22.56
CA THR A 48 8.00 -6.08 23.42
C THR A 48 7.92 -4.67 22.85
N TYR A 49 7.28 -3.79 23.60
CA TYR A 49 7.17 -2.36 23.33
C TYR A 49 8.37 -1.62 23.90
N ARG A 50 9.09 -0.87 23.06
CA ARG A 50 10.32 -0.17 23.42
C ARG A 50 10.05 1.29 23.74
N ILE A 51 10.93 1.91 24.52
CA ILE A 51 10.84 3.34 24.83
C ILE A 51 10.91 4.19 23.56
N GLY A 52 10.21 5.33 23.56
CA GLY A 52 10.31 6.31 22.47
C GLY A 52 8.98 6.75 21.88
N PHE A 53 7.90 6.69 22.66
CA PHE A 53 6.60 7.23 22.27
C PHE A 53 6.26 8.47 23.09
N ASP A 54 5.97 9.59 22.41
CA ASP A 54 5.39 10.78 23.05
C ASP A 54 3.87 10.80 22.80
N PRO A 55 3.03 10.58 23.82
CA PRO A 55 1.58 10.51 23.67
C PRO A 55 0.89 11.88 23.59
N SER A 56 1.63 12.98 23.75
CA SER A 56 1.07 14.34 23.89
C SER A 56 0.30 14.87 22.67
N VAL A 57 0.25 14.12 21.57
CA VAL A 57 -0.30 14.56 20.27
C VAL A 57 -1.47 13.69 19.78
N ILE A 58 -1.99 12.77 20.60
CA ILE A 58 -3.19 12.00 20.24
C ILE A 58 -4.43 12.81 20.62
N ALA A 59 -4.97 13.57 19.67
CA ALA A 59 -6.29 14.19 19.80
C ALA A 59 -7.37 13.20 19.34
N SER A 60 -8.41 12.98 20.16
CA SER A 60 -9.61 12.24 19.74
C SER A 60 -10.82 13.16 19.78
N ALA A 61 -11.53 13.26 18.67
CA ALA A 61 -12.80 13.94 18.52
C ALA A 61 -13.95 12.91 18.47
N SER A 62 -15.16 13.32 18.87
CA SER A 62 -16.32 12.43 19.01
C SER A 62 -17.24 12.41 17.76
N ASP A 63 -16.83 13.01 16.65
CA ASP A 63 -17.62 13.12 15.43
C ASP A 63 -17.05 12.28 14.28
N LEU A 64 -17.65 12.35 13.09
CA LEU A 64 -17.12 11.72 11.88
C LEU A 64 -15.97 12.53 11.25
N SER A 65 -15.38 13.50 11.97
CA SER A 65 -14.15 14.14 11.52
C SER A 65 -13.00 13.13 11.57
N VAL A 66 -11.94 13.40 10.80
CA VAL A 66 -10.78 12.51 10.89
C VAL A 66 -10.08 12.89 12.19
N ASP A 67 -10.02 11.96 13.14
CA ASP A 67 -9.13 12.07 14.27
C ASP A 67 -7.70 12.05 13.71
N ASN A 68 -7.06 13.22 13.74
CA ASN A 68 -5.69 13.40 13.28
C ASN A 68 -4.79 13.35 14.52
N GLY A 69 -4.41 12.15 14.94
CA GLY A 69 -3.31 11.97 15.89
C GLY A 69 -1.98 12.02 15.16
N GLU A 70 -0.94 12.57 15.76
CA GLU A 70 0.45 12.33 15.30
C GLU A 70 1.17 11.47 16.34
N ALA A 71 1.77 10.37 15.91
CA ALA A 71 2.73 9.64 16.73
C ALA A 71 4.13 10.19 16.45
N ARG A 72 4.83 10.62 17.50
CA ARG A 72 6.26 10.94 17.44
C ARG A 72 7.05 9.78 17.98
N ALA A 73 8.05 9.34 17.21
CA ALA A 73 8.91 8.25 17.59
C ALA A 73 10.35 8.46 17.10
N LEU A 74 11.30 7.89 17.85
CA LEU A 74 12.71 7.94 17.48
C LEU A 74 13.02 6.95 16.36
N LEU A 75 13.94 7.32 15.49
CA LEU A 75 14.53 6.38 14.54
C LEU A 75 15.34 5.32 15.29
N THR A 76 15.21 4.08 14.88
CA THR A 76 15.90 2.94 15.51
C THR A 76 16.48 2.02 14.44
N ALA A 77 17.20 0.97 14.86
CA ALA A 77 17.64 -0.07 13.93
C ALA A 77 16.46 -0.81 13.25
N LEU A 78 15.28 -0.82 13.89
CA LEU A 78 14.07 -1.48 13.39
C LEU A 78 13.32 -0.62 12.36
N ILE A 79 13.28 0.69 12.59
CA ILE A 79 12.67 1.70 11.73
C ILE A 79 13.72 2.81 11.54
N ASN A 80 14.56 2.63 10.53
CA ASN A 80 15.60 3.60 10.17
C ASN A 80 15.15 4.53 9.03
N GLN A 81 15.93 5.57 8.79
CA GLN A 81 15.64 6.58 7.77
C GLN A 81 15.45 5.97 6.37
N ASN A 82 16.31 5.03 5.96
CA ASN A 82 16.22 4.42 4.63
C ASN A 82 14.95 3.58 4.48
N GLN A 83 14.55 2.85 5.52
CA GLN A 83 13.29 2.11 5.53
C GLN A 83 12.09 3.05 5.37
N LEU A 84 12.03 4.13 6.14
CA LEU A 84 10.96 5.12 6.03
C LEU A 84 10.90 5.75 4.63
N LEU A 85 12.05 6.13 4.08
CA LEU A 85 12.14 6.71 2.73
C LEU A 85 11.73 5.73 1.62
N ASN A 86 11.84 4.43 1.87
CA ASN A 86 11.38 3.37 0.97
C ASN A 86 9.91 2.96 1.19
N GLY A 87 9.17 3.69 2.03
CA GLY A 87 7.76 3.40 2.29
C GLY A 87 7.55 2.19 3.18
N HIS A 88 8.47 1.87 4.09
CA HIS A 88 8.34 0.70 4.98
C HIS A 88 7.12 0.76 5.90
N LEU A 89 6.60 1.96 6.17
CA LEU A 89 5.35 2.19 6.92
C LEU A 89 4.13 2.40 6.00
N ASP A 90 4.28 2.32 4.68
CA ASP A 90 3.15 2.42 3.76
C ASP A 90 2.17 1.28 4.02
N ASN A 91 0.87 1.60 4.03
CA ASN A 91 -0.21 0.67 4.36
C ASN A 91 -0.11 0.01 5.75
N ALA A 92 0.76 0.49 6.64
CA ALA A 92 0.84 -0.02 7.99
C ALA A 92 -0.41 0.34 8.80
N HIS A 93 -0.78 -0.52 9.73
CA HIS A 93 -1.89 -0.31 10.66
C HIS A 93 -1.36 -0.02 12.05
N TRP A 94 -2.09 0.77 12.83
CA TRP A 94 -1.73 1.06 14.21
C TRP A 94 -2.83 0.66 15.18
N LYS A 95 -2.42 0.34 16.41
CA LYS A 95 -3.30 0.14 17.56
C LYS A 95 -2.68 0.83 18.77
N LEU A 96 -3.48 1.58 19.51
CA LEU A 96 -3.09 2.24 20.73
C LEU A 96 -3.79 1.59 21.92
N TYR A 97 -3.02 1.11 22.87
CA TYR A 97 -3.52 0.53 24.11
C TYR A 97 -3.19 1.42 25.31
N LEU A 98 -4.12 1.46 26.27
CA LEU A 98 -3.85 1.85 27.65
C LEU A 98 -3.62 0.58 28.45
N ILE A 99 -2.52 0.50 29.18
CA ILE A 99 -2.18 -0.69 29.97
C ILE A 99 -1.70 -0.32 31.37
N ASN A 100 -1.93 -1.18 32.36
CA ASN A 100 -1.19 -1.14 33.62
C ASN A 100 0.22 -1.73 33.42
N TRP A 101 1.26 -0.91 33.48
CA TRP A 101 2.63 -1.40 33.23
C TRP A 101 3.16 -2.33 34.33
N GLN A 102 2.58 -2.32 35.54
CA GLN A 102 2.94 -3.26 36.61
C GLN A 102 2.34 -4.66 36.39
N GLN A 103 1.24 -4.76 35.64
CA GLN A 103 0.54 -5.99 35.33
C GLN A 103 0.10 -5.97 33.87
N PRO A 104 1.04 -6.14 32.91
CA PRO A 104 0.76 -5.97 31.49
C PRO A 104 0.06 -7.22 30.90
N ASP A 105 -1.17 -7.47 31.32
CA ASP A 105 -2.03 -8.57 30.88
C ASP A 105 -3.33 -8.06 30.23
N ASN A 106 -4.12 -8.98 29.67
CA ASN A 106 -5.36 -8.65 28.96
C ASN A 106 -6.48 -8.13 29.86
N ASP A 107 -6.46 -8.42 31.16
CA ASP A 107 -7.44 -7.89 32.12
C ASP A 107 -7.11 -6.45 32.53
N ASN A 108 -5.86 -6.03 32.30
CA ASN A 108 -5.31 -4.72 32.61
C ASN A 108 -4.98 -3.88 31.37
N ALA A 109 -5.46 -4.28 30.18
CA ALA A 109 -5.22 -3.59 28.92
C ALA A 109 -6.54 -3.20 28.23
N LEU A 110 -6.59 -2.00 27.65
CA LEU A 110 -7.72 -1.51 26.89
C LEU A 110 -7.22 -0.95 25.55
N LEU A 111 -7.76 -1.46 24.44
CA LEU A 111 -7.59 -0.83 23.14
C LEU A 111 -8.33 0.52 23.14
N LEU A 112 -7.57 1.60 23.07
CA LEU A 112 -8.10 2.95 22.97
C LEU A 112 -8.55 3.25 21.56
N ASP A 113 -7.68 3.03 20.57
CA ASP A 113 -7.99 3.36 19.19
C ASP A 113 -7.12 2.55 18.22
N ALA A 114 -7.50 2.54 16.95
CA ALA A 114 -6.80 1.84 15.90
C ALA A 114 -7.12 2.44 14.51
N GLY A 115 -6.21 2.22 13.57
CA GLY A 115 -6.38 2.75 12.23
C GLY A 115 -5.23 2.47 11.29
N ASP A 116 -5.08 3.35 10.30
CA ASP A 116 -4.04 3.30 9.28
C ASP A 116 -2.97 4.36 9.56
N ILE A 117 -1.72 4.04 9.23
CA ILE A 117 -0.65 5.04 9.19
C ILE A 117 -0.84 5.88 7.93
N GLY A 118 -0.90 7.20 8.11
CA GLY A 118 -0.98 8.20 7.07
C GLY A 118 0.40 8.70 6.65
N GLU A 119 0.52 10.01 6.43
CA GLU A 119 1.80 10.61 6.04
C GLU A 119 2.86 10.40 7.13
N VAL A 120 4.08 10.03 6.70
CA VAL A 120 5.23 9.91 7.59
C VAL A 120 6.28 10.96 7.22
N LYS A 121 6.63 11.81 8.20
CA LYS A 121 7.65 12.85 8.06
C LYS A 121 8.85 12.54 8.93
N ILE A 122 10.05 12.71 8.37
CA ILE A 122 11.31 12.59 9.11
C ILE A 122 11.74 13.99 9.54
N LYS A 123 12.18 14.13 10.79
CA LYS A 123 12.66 15.40 11.33
C LYS A 123 14.01 15.22 12.01
N ASP A 124 14.91 16.14 11.69
CA ASP A 124 16.25 16.27 12.26
C ASP A 124 17.10 14.98 12.22
N ASP A 125 16.80 14.07 11.26
CA ASP A 125 17.42 12.74 11.09
C ASP A 125 17.45 11.85 12.36
N SER A 126 16.62 12.15 13.35
CA SER A 126 16.55 11.41 14.63
C SER A 126 15.13 11.01 15.04
N GLU A 127 14.11 11.76 14.58
CA GLU A 127 12.70 11.46 14.86
C GLU A 127 11.90 11.28 13.57
N TYR A 128 10.83 10.49 13.65
CA TYR A 128 9.78 10.47 12.64
C TYR A 128 8.43 10.77 13.27
N ARG A 129 7.55 11.34 12.46
CA ARG A 129 6.17 11.68 12.80
C ARG A 129 5.28 10.92 11.85
N ALA A 130 4.49 10.01 12.39
CA ALA A 130 3.51 9.24 11.64
C ALA A 130 2.12 9.77 11.96
N GLU A 131 1.38 10.14 10.93
CA GLU A 131 -0.04 10.47 11.07
C GLU A 131 -0.82 9.19 11.41
N LEU A 132 -1.61 9.24 12.48
CA LEU A 132 -2.45 8.15 12.95
C LEU A 132 -3.88 8.42 12.48
N LEU A 133 -4.23 7.90 11.30
CA LEU A 133 -5.57 8.04 10.74
C LEU A 133 -6.48 6.99 11.35
N SER A 134 -7.58 7.38 11.99
CA SER A 134 -8.57 6.42 12.48
C SER A 134 -9.27 5.68 11.33
N TYR A 135 -9.89 4.52 11.62
CA TYR A 135 -10.64 3.78 10.61
C TYR A 135 -11.79 4.57 9.96
N ALA A 136 -12.24 5.68 10.55
CA ALA A 136 -13.21 6.57 9.93
C ALA A 136 -12.72 7.15 8.59
N MET A 137 -11.40 7.28 8.39
CA MET A 137 -10.81 7.72 7.13
C MET A 137 -11.15 6.80 5.96
N ARG A 138 -11.33 5.49 6.21
CA ARG A 138 -11.75 4.53 5.18
C ARG A 138 -13.17 4.81 4.69
N LEU A 139 -14.04 5.36 5.54
CA LEU A 139 -15.43 5.70 5.18
C LEU A 139 -15.53 6.94 4.28
N LYS A 140 -14.48 7.79 4.25
CA LYS A 140 -14.43 9.00 3.41
C LYS A 140 -13.94 8.73 1.99
N GLN A 141 -13.54 7.49 1.68
CA GLN A 141 -13.12 7.12 0.35
C GLN A 141 -14.32 7.13 -0.61
N ASN A 142 -14.11 7.65 -1.82
CA ASN A 142 -15.11 7.53 -2.87
C ASN A 142 -15.22 6.06 -3.29
N LEU A 143 -16.22 5.37 -2.73
CA LEU A 143 -16.54 3.99 -3.08
C LEU A 143 -17.48 3.99 -4.27
N GLY A 144 -17.00 3.50 -5.41
CA GLY A 144 -17.78 3.37 -6.63
C GLY A 144 -16.97 2.78 -7.76
N THR A 145 -17.65 2.15 -8.71
CA THR A 145 -17.02 1.67 -9.95
C THR A 145 -17.32 2.64 -11.07
N SER A 146 -16.28 3.12 -11.75
CA SER A 146 -16.46 3.78 -13.05
C SER A 146 -16.58 2.71 -14.14
N TRP A 147 -17.48 2.93 -15.08
CA TRP A 147 -17.50 2.15 -16.31
C TRP A 147 -16.28 2.52 -17.16
N SER A 148 -15.59 1.51 -17.68
CA SER A 148 -14.39 1.71 -18.49
C SER A 148 -14.27 0.62 -19.53
N ARG A 149 -13.91 1.00 -20.75
CA ARG A 149 -13.65 0.04 -21.83
C ARG A 149 -12.42 -0.83 -21.55
N THR A 150 -11.45 -0.31 -20.80
CA THR A 150 -10.26 -1.04 -20.36
C THR A 150 -10.50 -1.76 -19.03
N CYS A 151 -9.78 -2.87 -18.81
CA CYS A 151 -9.87 -3.63 -17.57
C CYS A 151 -9.40 -2.80 -16.37
N ARG A 152 -10.23 -2.72 -15.32
CA ARG A 152 -9.86 -2.07 -14.05
C ARG A 152 -9.11 -3.00 -13.09
N ALA A 153 -9.03 -4.29 -13.41
CA ALA A 153 -8.41 -5.24 -12.50
C ALA A 153 -6.89 -5.04 -12.38
N THR A 154 -6.38 -5.20 -11.18
CA THR A 154 -4.95 -5.26 -10.90
C THR A 154 -4.43 -6.63 -11.30
N PHE A 155 -3.35 -6.68 -12.08
CA PHE A 155 -2.77 -7.93 -12.54
C PHE A 155 -1.84 -8.51 -11.49
N GLY A 156 -1.85 -9.84 -11.30
CA GLY A 156 -1.11 -10.51 -10.24
C GLY A 156 -1.77 -10.46 -8.86
N THR A 157 -3.01 -9.98 -8.76
CA THR A 157 -3.81 -10.03 -7.52
C THR A 157 -4.80 -11.20 -7.59
N PRO A 158 -5.20 -11.78 -6.43
CA PRO A 158 -6.21 -12.84 -6.39
C PRO A 158 -7.51 -12.42 -7.10
N ALA A 159 -8.23 -13.35 -7.73
CA ALA A 159 -9.48 -13.04 -8.45
C ALA A 159 -10.62 -12.55 -7.54
N LYS A 160 -10.46 -12.64 -6.22
CA LYS A 160 -11.46 -12.24 -5.23
C LYS A 160 -11.52 -10.70 -5.14
N GLY A 161 -12.74 -10.17 -5.07
CA GLY A 161 -12.99 -8.74 -4.92
C GLY A 161 -13.21 -8.00 -6.24
N GLN A 162 -13.39 -6.68 -6.15
CA GLN A 162 -13.77 -5.84 -7.29
C GLN A 162 -12.63 -5.66 -8.30
N ASN A 163 -11.39 -5.55 -7.83
CA ASN A 163 -10.21 -5.24 -8.65
C ASN A 163 -9.24 -6.43 -8.81
N GLY A 164 -9.65 -7.63 -8.39
CA GLY A 164 -8.88 -8.86 -8.54
C GLY A 164 -9.13 -9.54 -9.88
N CYS A 165 -8.07 -9.97 -10.60
CA CYS A 165 -8.24 -10.78 -11.82
C CYS A 165 -7.77 -12.23 -11.70
N GLY A 166 -6.87 -12.56 -10.77
CA GLY A 166 -6.31 -13.91 -10.64
C GLY A 166 -5.30 -14.32 -11.72
N ALA A 167 -5.14 -13.54 -12.79
CA ALA A 167 -4.05 -13.77 -13.76
C ALA A 167 -2.73 -13.24 -13.21
N SER A 168 -1.65 -13.94 -13.51
CA SER A 168 -0.29 -13.53 -13.16
C SER A 168 0.69 -14.02 -14.23
N ALA A 169 1.91 -13.50 -14.18
CA ALA A 169 3.04 -13.95 -14.99
C ALA A 169 4.22 -14.22 -14.03
N PRO A 170 5.08 -15.21 -14.34
CA PRO A 170 6.22 -15.53 -13.50
C PRO A 170 7.20 -14.36 -13.45
N PHE A 171 7.85 -14.21 -12.30
CA PHE A 171 8.99 -13.31 -12.16
C PHE A 171 10.26 -13.97 -12.70
N THR A 172 11.13 -13.15 -13.27
CA THR A 172 12.47 -13.51 -13.72
C THR A 172 13.46 -12.63 -12.98
N SER A 173 14.46 -13.25 -12.34
CA SER A 173 15.48 -12.52 -11.58
C SER A 173 16.57 -11.99 -12.50
N GLY A 174 17.07 -10.80 -12.19
CA GLY A 174 18.19 -10.17 -12.87
C GLY A 174 19.04 -9.36 -11.90
N THR A 175 20.21 -8.96 -12.39
CA THR A 175 21.14 -8.07 -11.69
C THR A 175 21.47 -6.90 -12.59
N VAL A 176 21.59 -5.70 -12.01
CA VAL A 176 21.97 -4.50 -12.73
C VAL A 176 23.46 -4.58 -13.10
N ILE A 177 23.76 -4.39 -14.39
CA ILE A 177 25.13 -4.43 -14.94
C ILE A 177 25.63 -3.06 -15.40
N ALA A 178 24.71 -2.13 -15.72
CA ALA A 178 25.02 -0.76 -16.05
C ALA A 178 23.83 0.14 -15.68
N VAL A 179 24.11 1.42 -15.47
CA VAL A 179 23.11 2.44 -15.12
C VAL A 179 23.36 3.64 -16.03
N ASP A 180 22.29 4.25 -16.53
CA ASP A 180 22.43 5.47 -17.33
C ASP A 180 22.86 6.63 -16.41
N SER A 181 24.00 7.27 -16.71
CA SER A 181 24.50 8.38 -15.92
C SER A 181 23.63 9.64 -16.00
N SER A 182 22.82 9.77 -17.05
CA SER A 182 21.89 10.89 -17.23
C SER A 182 20.55 10.71 -16.50
N ASP A 183 20.14 9.47 -16.24
CA ASP A 183 18.92 9.15 -15.47
C ASP A 183 19.14 7.91 -14.56
N PRO A 184 19.99 8.04 -13.52
CA PRO A 184 20.37 6.90 -12.68
C PRO A 184 19.26 6.44 -11.72
N PHE A 185 18.13 7.15 -11.68
CA PHE A 185 16.99 6.81 -10.83
C PHE A 185 15.94 6.00 -11.57
N ARG A 186 16.02 5.87 -12.91
CA ARG A 186 15.00 5.18 -13.71
C ARG A 186 15.57 4.18 -14.70
N VAL A 187 16.74 4.45 -15.27
CA VAL A 187 17.24 3.73 -16.43
C VAL A 187 18.44 2.87 -16.06
N PHE A 188 18.29 1.56 -16.27
CA PHE A 188 19.33 0.59 -15.96
C PHE A 188 19.38 -0.52 -17.00
N GLN A 189 20.52 -1.22 -17.06
CA GLN A 189 20.70 -2.42 -17.86
C GLN A 189 20.83 -3.65 -16.97
N GLY A 190 20.19 -4.74 -17.36
CA GLY A 190 20.14 -5.99 -16.59
C GLY A 190 20.88 -7.15 -17.25
N THR A 191 21.12 -8.22 -16.49
CA THR A 191 21.69 -9.50 -16.98
C THR A 191 20.74 -10.31 -17.87
N ILE A 192 19.47 -9.92 -17.99
CA ILE A 192 18.42 -10.67 -18.69
C ILE A 192 17.94 -9.94 -19.93
N ASN A 193 17.40 -10.68 -20.90
CA ASN A 193 16.77 -10.06 -22.06
C ASN A 193 15.43 -9.41 -21.68
N THR A 194 15.37 -8.08 -21.74
CA THR A 194 14.22 -7.30 -21.26
C THR A 194 13.22 -6.92 -22.36
N ALA A 195 13.44 -7.32 -23.62
CA ALA A 195 12.60 -6.92 -24.76
C ALA A 195 11.12 -7.32 -24.62
N ALA A 196 10.84 -8.40 -23.89
CA ALA A 196 9.49 -8.92 -23.71
C ALA A 196 8.70 -8.24 -22.57
N TYR A 197 9.30 -7.29 -21.84
CA TYR A 197 8.76 -6.71 -20.61
C TYR A 197 8.36 -5.23 -20.75
N SER A 198 8.22 -4.70 -21.98
CA SER A 198 7.81 -3.31 -22.22
C SER A 198 6.51 -2.94 -21.49
N ILE A 199 5.61 -3.91 -21.30
CA ILE A 199 4.47 -3.82 -20.39
C ILE A 199 4.74 -4.80 -19.25
N GLY A 200 5.34 -4.28 -18.19
CA GLY A 200 5.83 -5.11 -17.10
C GLY A 200 6.06 -4.33 -15.82
N ARG A 201 6.48 -5.07 -14.80
CA ARG A 201 6.84 -4.52 -13.49
C ARG A 201 8.15 -5.06 -12.98
N VAL A 202 8.88 -4.21 -12.27
CA VAL A 202 10.13 -4.53 -11.57
C VAL A 202 9.90 -4.44 -10.08
N VAL A 203 10.38 -5.42 -9.33
CA VAL A 203 10.46 -5.41 -7.87
C VAL A 203 11.94 -5.52 -7.49
N TRP A 204 12.45 -4.59 -6.69
CA TRP A 204 13.83 -4.60 -6.23
C TRP A 204 14.02 -5.57 -5.07
N THR A 205 14.92 -6.54 -5.23
CA THR A 205 15.17 -7.59 -4.24
C THR A 205 16.45 -7.35 -3.44
N GLY A 206 17.30 -6.42 -3.88
CA GLY A 206 18.55 -6.02 -3.26
C GLY A 206 18.88 -4.55 -3.55
N GLY A 207 19.97 -4.08 -2.96
CA GLY A 207 20.36 -2.66 -3.05
C GLY A 207 19.56 -1.75 -2.11
N ASP A 208 19.81 -0.45 -2.21
CA ASP A 208 19.17 0.58 -1.37
C ASP A 208 17.66 0.72 -1.66
N ASN A 209 17.24 0.31 -2.86
CA ASN A 209 15.86 0.35 -3.31
C ASN A 209 15.06 -0.93 -2.99
N LYS A 210 15.64 -1.90 -2.26
CA LYS A 210 14.99 -3.17 -1.92
C LYS A 210 13.62 -2.94 -1.25
N GLY A 211 12.59 -3.59 -1.76
CA GLY A 211 11.23 -3.48 -1.21
C GLY A 211 10.23 -4.42 -1.88
N SER A 212 8.98 -4.39 -1.40
CA SER A 212 7.86 -5.18 -1.94
C SER A 212 7.15 -4.49 -3.12
N ARG A 213 7.38 -3.19 -3.34
CA ARG A 213 6.71 -2.39 -4.36
C ARG A 213 7.10 -2.84 -5.77
N ALA A 214 6.08 -2.95 -6.63
CA ALA A 214 6.23 -3.30 -8.04
C ALA A 214 6.14 -2.06 -8.95
N HIS A 215 7.28 -1.57 -9.42
CA HIS A 215 7.45 -0.39 -10.25
C HIS A 215 7.07 -0.66 -11.70
N LYS A 216 6.31 0.24 -12.33
CA LYS A 216 5.88 0.11 -13.72
C LYS A 216 7.04 0.42 -14.67
N ILE A 217 7.17 -0.40 -15.71
CA ILE A 217 8.09 -0.16 -16.82
C ILE A 217 7.45 0.82 -17.80
N GLU A 218 8.21 1.82 -18.21
CA GLU A 218 7.82 2.76 -19.27
C GLU A 218 8.29 2.25 -20.63
N ALA A 219 9.54 1.82 -20.71
CA ALA A 219 10.14 1.26 -21.91
C ALA A 219 11.13 0.16 -21.55
N ALA A 220 11.23 -0.85 -22.41
CA ALA A 220 12.26 -1.87 -22.33
C ALA A 220 12.76 -2.22 -23.73
N ASN A 221 14.08 -2.32 -23.88
CA ASN A 221 14.74 -2.89 -25.05
C ASN A 221 15.45 -4.20 -24.60
N PRO A 222 16.19 -4.92 -25.47
CA PRO A 222 16.81 -6.19 -25.07
C PRO A 222 17.70 -6.14 -23.84
N SER A 223 18.30 -5.00 -23.49
CA SER A 223 19.23 -4.91 -22.37
C SER A 223 18.91 -3.80 -21.37
N THR A 224 18.07 -2.83 -21.74
CA THR A 224 17.77 -1.62 -20.95
C THR A 224 16.31 -1.59 -20.53
N VAL A 225 16.07 -1.17 -19.29
CA VAL A 225 14.75 -0.91 -18.73
C VAL A 225 14.72 0.52 -18.24
N ALA A 226 13.65 1.23 -18.60
CA ALA A 226 13.31 2.54 -18.06
C ALA A 226 12.05 2.41 -17.19
N LEU A 227 12.14 2.82 -15.94
CA LEU A 227 11.02 2.88 -15.02
C LEU A 227 10.18 4.15 -15.25
N PHE A 228 8.86 4.02 -15.11
CA PHE A 228 7.94 5.15 -15.24
C PHE A 228 8.11 6.17 -14.12
N GLU A 229 8.33 5.70 -12.90
CA GLU A 229 8.58 6.55 -11.73
C GLU A 229 10.05 6.49 -11.35
N ALA A 230 10.62 7.63 -10.96
CA ALA A 230 11.97 7.67 -10.40
C ALA A 230 12.02 6.92 -9.07
N MET A 231 13.08 6.13 -8.91
CA MET A 231 13.40 5.49 -7.64
C MET A 231 13.81 6.53 -6.60
N ARG A 232 13.68 6.17 -5.33
CA ARG A 232 14.06 7.07 -4.23
C ARG A 232 15.57 7.22 -4.13
N PHE A 233 16.29 6.12 -4.32
CA PHE A 233 17.75 6.07 -4.33
C PHE A 233 18.25 5.78 -5.74
N PRO A 234 19.45 6.27 -6.11
CA PRO A 234 20.02 5.95 -7.41
C PRO A 234 20.25 4.44 -7.53
N ILE A 235 19.91 3.89 -8.69
CA ILE A 235 20.15 2.49 -9.01
C ILE A 235 21.66 2.28 -9.15
N LYS A 236 22.18 1.17 -8.65
CA LYS A 236 23.61 0.84 -8.67
C LYS A 236 23.87 -0.48 -9.38
N ILE A 237 25.07 -0.59 -9.96
CA ILE A 237 25.57 -1.86 -10.49
C ILE A 237 25.66 -2.87 -9.34
N GLY A 238 25.13 -4.07 -9.55
CA GLY A 238 25.03 -5.12 -8.55
C GLY A 238 23.68 -5.20 -7.83
N ASP A 239 22.81 -4.19 -7.96
CA ASP A 239 21.45 -4.26 -7.42
C ASP A 239 20.69 -5.42 -8.07
N THR A 240 19.92 -6.17 -7.28
CA THR A 240 19.15 -7.32 -7.76
C THR A 240 17.67 -6.97 -7.87
N PHE A 241 17.01 -7.51 -8.89
CA PHE A 241 15.60 -7.25 -9.16
C PHE A 241 14.88 -8.48 -9.72
N ASN A 242 13.56 -8.48 -9.61
CA ASN A 242 12.66 -9.42 -10.24
C ASN A 242 11.76 -8.66 -11.22
N ILE A 243 11.71 -9.10 -12.47
CA ILE A 243 10.86 -8.51 -13.51
C ILE A 243 9.75 -9.49 -13.92
N ARG A 244 8.56 -8.99 -14.22
CA ARG A 244 7.48 -9.79 -14.81
C ARG A 244 6.74 -9.01 -15.89
N LYS A 245 6.11 -9.73 -16.82
CA LYS A 245 5.13 -9.12 -17.74
C LYS A 245 3.88 -8.71 -16.96
N ASP A 246 3.25 -7.64 -17.40
CA ASP A 246 1.97 -7.15 -16.93
C ASP A 246 0.98 -7.17 -18.11
N CYS A 247 -0.31 -7.02 -17.85
CA CYS A 247 -1.30 -6.93 -18.91
C CYS A 247 -1.49 -5.47 -19.36
N ASN A 248 -1.80 -5.27 -20.63
CA ASN A 248 -2.06 -3.95 -21.22
C ASN A 248 -3.48 -3.43 -20.97
N LYS A 249 -4.25 -4.13 -20.12
CA LYS A 249 -5.65 -3.85 -19.77
C LYS A 249 -6.66 -3.97 -20.93
N SER A 250 -6.24 -4.44 -22.10
CA SER A 250 -7.14 -4.68 -23.24
C SER A 250 -7.87 -6.02 -23.14
N PRO A 251 -9.06 -6.16 -23.76
CA PRO A 251 -9.77 -7.43 -23.90
C PRO A 251 -8.93 -8.52 -24.56
N ALA A 252 -8.23 -8.16 -25.65
CA ALA A 252 -7.44 -9.10 -26.44
C ALA A 252 -6.30 -9.73 -25.63
N ASP A 253 -5.61 -8.91 -24.84
CA ASP A 253 -4.54 -9.39 -23.96
C ASP A 253 -5.10 -10.27 -22.82
N CYS A 254 -6.25 -9.90 -22.25
CA CYS A 254 -6.92 -10.73 -21.25
C CYS A 254 -7.30 -12.13 -21.79
N ILE A 255 -7.67 -12.22 -23.07
CA ILE A 255 -7.89 -13.49 -23.78
C ILE A 255 -6.59 -14.28 -23.93
N GLN A 256 -5.45 -13.63 -24.22
CA GLN A 256 -4.14 -14.31 -24.26
C GLN A 256 -3.78 -14.96 -22.92
N TYR A 257 -4.14 -14.31 -21.80
CA TYR A 257 -4.03 -14.89 -20.46
C TYR A 257 -5.11 -15.92 -20.11
N LYS A 258 -6.01 -16.25 -21.05
CA LYS A 258 -7.17 -17.16 -20.85
C LYS A 258 -8.04 -16.77 -19.65
N ASN A 259 -8.14 -15.48 -19.36
CA ASN A 259 -8.73 -14.98 -18.11
C ASN A 259 -9.88 -13.98 -18.34
N PHE A 260 -10.51 -14.02 -19.52
CA PHE A 260 -11.58 -13.09 -19.87
C PHE A 260 -12.78 -13.14 -18.91
N VAL A 261 -13.04 -14.29 -18.28
CA VAL A 261 -14.06 -14.45 -17.23
C VAL A 261 -13.85 -13.50 -16.03
N ASN A 262 -12.61 -13.12 -15.76
CA ASN A 262 -12.24 -12.18 -14.71
C ASN A 262 -11.91 -10.77 -15.24
N TYR A 263 -12.29 -10.46 -16.48
CA TYR A 263 -12.15 -9.12 -17.04
C TYR A 263 -13.09 -8.15 -16.31
N LYS A 264 -12.54 -7.08 -15.73
CA LYS A 264 -13.28 -6.09 -14.92
C LYS A 264 -13.44 -4.77 -15.69
N GLY A 265 -13.89 -4.86 -16.93
CA GLY A 265 -14.19 -3.70 -17.78
C GLY A 265 -15.33 -4.02 -18.73
N GLU A 266 -15.83 -3.01 -19.41
CA GLU A 266 -16.98 -3.10 -20.30
C GLU A 266 -16.57 -2.66 -21.72
N PRO A 267 -15.96 -3.56 -22.51
CA PRO A 267 -15.30 -3.17 -23.76
C PRO A 267 -16.28 -2.68 -24.85
N PHE A 268 -17.56 -3.04 -24.69
CA PHE A 268 -18.64 -2.76 -25.63
C PHE A 268 -19.53 -1.58 -25.20
N ILE A 269 -19.16 -0.81 -24.17
CA ILE A 269 -19.94 0.40 -23.84
C ILE A 269 -19.86 1.37 -25.03
N PRO A 270 -21.02 1.84 -25.54
CA PRO A 270 -21.06 2.83 -26.61
C PRO A 270 -20.33 4.13 -26.21
N THR A 271 -19.54 4.68 -27.12
CA THR A 271 -19.00 6.04 -26.99
C THR A 271 -20.02 7.06 -27.54
N GLY A 272 -19.88 8.35 -27.22
CA GLY A 272 -20.90 9.39 -27.42
C GLY A 272 -21.61 9.40 -28.78
N ASP A 273 -20.93 9.02 -29.87
CA ASP A 273 -21.52 8.93 -31.22
C ASP A 273 -22.57 7.81 -31.39
N GLY A 274 -22.59 6.81 -30.50
CA GLY A 274 -23.56 5.71 -30.53
C GLY A 274 -24.98 6.12 -30.09
N LEU A 275 -25.12 7.22 -29.33
CA LEU A 275 -26.43 7.74 -28.91
C LEU A 275 -27.13 8.53 -30.02
N GLU A 276 -26.37 9.23 -30.88
CA GLU A 276 -26.95 9.94 -32.04
C GLU A 276 -27.48 8.98 -33.12
N SER A 277 -26.94 7.75 -33.15
CA SER A 277 -27.40 6.68 -34.07
C SER A 277 -28.76 6.06 -33.69
N MET A 278 -29.35 6.38 -32.55
CA MET A 278 -30.64 5.80 -32.09
C MET A 278 -31.83 6.75 -32.25
N THR A 279 -31.72 7.80 -33.08
CA THR A 279 -32.89 8.58 -33.48
C THR A 279 -33.78 7.74 -34.42
N PRO A 280 -35.12 7.72 -34.23
CA PRO A 280 -36.00 7.04 -35.18
C PRO A 280 -35.80 7.68 -36.56
N SER A 281 -35.31 6.90 -37.53
CA SER A 281 -34.99 7.27 -38.93
C SER A 281 -33.53 7.65 -39.26
N ALA A 282 -32.55 7.44 -38.38
CA ALA A 282 -31.15 7.52 -38.77
C ALA A 282 -30.77 6.35 -39.69
N GLN A 283 -30.52 6.63 -40.99
CA GLN A 283 -29.94 5.65 -41.91
C GLN A 283 -28.45 5.54 -41.66
N VAL A 284 -28.04 4.54 -40.88
CA VAL A 284 -26.65 4.09 -40.87
C VAL A 284 -26.42 3.27 -42.15
N PHE A 285 -25.42 3.65 -42.94
CA PHE A 285 -24.98 2.85 -44.09
C PHE A 285 -24.47 1.49 -43.57
N GLY A 286 -25.33 0.47 -43.61
CA GLY A 286 -25.00 -0.85 -43.04
C GLY A 286 -26.13 -1.65 -42.39
N GLY A 287 -27.41 -1.36 -42.66
CA GLY A 287 -28.51 -2.29 -42.38
C GLY A 287 -29.00 -2.35 -40.92
N LEU A 288 -30.33 -2.50 -40.77
CA LEU A 288 -31.04 -2.72 -39.50
C LEU A 288 -31.06 -4.19 -39.09
N SER A 289 -29.94 -4.91 -39.25
CA SER A 289 -29.80 -6.27 -38.72
C SER A 289 -29.00 -6.23 -37.43
N GLY A 290 -29.53 -6.85 -36.37
CA GLY A 290 -28.88 -6.92 -35.06
C GLY A 290 -27.50 -7.57 -35.17
N SER A 291 -26.46 -6.74 -35.22
CA SER A 291 -25.06 -7.15 -35.31
C SER A 291 -24.22 -6.26 -34.41
N SER A 292 -22.96 -6.65 -34.18
CA SER A 292 -22.05 -5.86 -33.34
C SER A 292 -21.89 -4.45 -33.91
N ILE A 293 -22.22 -3.43 -33.13
CA ILE A 293 -21.81 -2.06 -33.42
C ILE A 293 -20.29 -2.03 -33.17
N GLN A 294 -19.51 -2.04 -34.24
CA GLN A 294 -18.06 -1.91 -34.14
C GLN A 294 -17.75 -0.49 -33.62
N PRO A 295 -16.83 -0.34 -32.65
CA PRO A 295 -16.46 0.94 -32.09
C PRO A 295 -15.68 1.83 -33.07
#